data_AF-A0A4Y3UIL7-F1
#
_entry.id   AF-A0A4Y3UIL7-F1
#
_cell.length_a   1.000
_cell.length_b   1.000
_cell.length_c   1.000
_cell.angle_alpha   90.00
_cell.angle_beta   90.00
_cell.angle_gamma   90.00
#
_symmetry.space_group_name_H-M   'P 1'
#
loop_
_entity.id
_entity.type
_entity.pdbx_description
1 polymer ?
#
loop_
_entity_poly.entity_id
_entity_poly.type
_entity_poly.pdbx_seq_one_letter_code
_entity_poly.pdbx_strand_id
1 'polypeptide(L)'
;MTIPGREDLRTYAAIGDGRTVALIAADGGIDWMPMPNLDSAPVFARIVDDADGGCIELAPDGEYTVRRRYLPGTNVLQTTFTTPGGVATVTDALVTGVAGRLPWAQLVRRIAGMRGEVRFRWAVRPGTRLRTAAPWIKKHDGVHLLQVGSTMLAVIGSEVGRPRADATSSLLSAVRGTFTTAADSTHILAIIANDDEPLHLADPGLIGASLNPSIAGWRDWSKEFSYDGPWQDAVQRSALALKLLVYAPTGAIAAAATTSLPENPAGGKNWDYRFAWVRDLAYTAHALVRFGLCEETHAALSWMVKTIRADGDLRVMYTLRGEPVEGVEFFDAPGWAGIGPVVTGNPASDQLQLGVYGDLFAICRTYADAGNVLDPGTARLLAELADRVCDLWRNRDSGMWELPELAHYTSSKMGCWQALRPDRPRSTPRCCCTPRAVSIAANGCRGRSTRSPRSSEPGRCSTGTRAWSARSTRSWHPPSGAPARSRAWDGTTRRSPRWTNSSPCRTTSAFTAR
;
A
#
# COMPACT_ATOMS: atom_id res chain seq x y z
N MET A 1 2.21 -0.15 20.28
CA MET A 1 1.55 0.07 21.58
C MET A 1 1.14 -1.29 22.10
N THR A 2 1.63 -1.70 23.28
CA THR A 2 1.33 -3.02 23.85
C THR A 2 0.08 -2.93 24.71
N ILE A 3 -0.92 -3.78 24.42
CA ILE A 3 -2.16 -3.87 25.19
C ILE A 3 -2.19 -5.27 25.81
N PRO A 4 -2.45 -5.44 27.13
CA PRO A 4 -2.38 -6.75 27.77
C PRO A 4 -3.26 -7.78 27.07
N GLY A 5 -2.68 -8.92 26.71
CA GLY A 5 -3.37 -10.02 26.02
C GLY A 5 -3.49 -9.89 24.49
N ARG A 6 -2.98 -8.82 23.87
CA ARG A 6 -3.01 -8.64 22.40
C ARG A 6 -1.64 -8.21 21.87
N GLU A 7 -1.28 -8.72 20.69
CA GLU A 7 -0.02 -8.36 20.03
C GLU A 7 0.02 -6.86 19.70
N ASP A 8 1.17 -6.22 19.99
CA ASP A 8 1.42 -4.83 19.60
C ASP A 8 1.44 -4.72 18.07
N LEU A 9 0.67 -3.81 17.46
CA LEU A 9 0.65 -3.65 15.99
C LEU A 9 2.05 -3.55 15.34
N ARG A 10 3.05 -3.05 16.07
CA ARG A 10 4.45 -2.93 15.62
C ARG A 10 5.19 -4.27 15.55
N THR A 11 4.67 -5.35 16.14
CA THR A 11 5.26 -6.70 16.06
C THR A 11 4.78 -7.48 14.84
N TYR A 12 3.76 -7.03 14.11
CA TYR A 12 3.30 -7.73 12.92
C TYR A 12 4.30 -7.61 11.76
N ALA A 13 4.48 -8.72 11.04
CA ALA A 13 5.24 -8.78 9.80
C ALA A 13 4.28 -8.94 8.61
N ALA A 14 4.43 -8.10 7.58
CA ALA A 14 3.59 -8.11 6.39
C ALA A 14 4.23 -8.96 5.28
N ILE A 15 3.44 -9.84 4.66
CA ILE A 15 3.81 -10.57 3.43
C ILE A 15 2.72 -10.35 2.37
N GLY A 16 3.04 -10.55 1.10
CA GLY A 16 2.10 -10.34 0.00
C GLY A 16 2.61 -10.87 -1.32
N ASP A 17 1.71 -10.95 -2.30
CA ASP A 17 1.93 -11.39 -3.69
C ASP A 17 1.59 -10.30 -4.73
N GLY A 18 1.21 -9.10 -4.25
CA GLY A 18 0.66 -8.01 -5.07
C GLY A 18 -0.84 -8.17 -5.37
N ARG A 19 -1.50 -9.23 -4.91
CA ARG A 19 -2.97 -9.36 -4.94
C ARG A 19 -3.57 -9.09 -3.55
N THR A 20 -2.94 -9.59 -2.50
CA THR A 20 -3.32 -9.34 -1.11
C THR A 20 -2.11 -9.26 -0.17
N VAL A 21 -2.36 -8.89 1.08
CA VAL A 21 -1.37 -8.77 2.16
C VAL A 21 -1.87 -9.53 3.39
N ALA A 22 -0.99 -10.34 3.98
CA ALA A 22 -1.21 -10.99 5.26
C ALA A 22 -0.32 -10.38 6.35
N LEU A 23 -0.86 -10.18 7.55
CA LEU A 23 -0.13 -9.73 8.73
C LEU A 23 0.09 -10.90 9.71
N ILE A 24 1.37 -11.22 9.94
CA ILE A 24 1.83 -12.33 10.77
C ILE A 24 2.29 -11.81 12.14
N ALA A 25 1.63 -12.28 13.20
CA ALA A 25 1.94 -11.99 14.60
C ALA A 25 3.30 -12.58 15.04
N ALA A 26 3.77 -12.21 16.25
CA ALA A 26 5.03 -12.74 16.78
C ALA A 26 4.96 -14.23 17.16
N ASP A 27 3.78 -14.74 17.51
CA ASP A 27 3.49 -16.15 17.82
C ASP A 27 3.40 -17.06 16.56
N GLY A 28 3.40 -16.48 15.36
CA GLY A 28 3.17 -17.18 14.09
C GLY A 28 1.71 -17.20 13.62
N GLY A 29 0.79 -16.56 14.34
CA GLY A 29 -0.59 -16.35 13.90
C GLY A 29 -0.69 -15.45 12.66
N ILE A 30 -1.68 -15.69 11.79
CA ILE A 30 -2.13 -14.71 10.79
C ILE A 30 -3.48 -14.18 11.24
N ASP A 31 -3.52 -12.88 11.53
CA ASP A 31 -4.65 -12.22 12.19
C ASP A 31 -5.37 -11.24 11.25
N TRP A 32 -4.72 -10.91 10.13
CA TRP A 32 -5.28 -10.12 9.06
C TRP A 32 -4.87 -10.71 7.72
N MET A 33 -5.83 -11.11 6.89
CA MET A 33 -5.60 -11.47 5.50
C MET A 33 -6.94 -11.41 4.73
N PRO A 34 -7.18 -10.33 3.96
CA PRO A 34 -8.18 -10.27 2.92
C PRO A 34 -7.91 -11.35 1.87
N MET A 35 -8.94 -12.06 1.43
CA MET A 35 -8.82 -13.07 0.38
C MET A 35 -10.00 -12.98 -0.59
N PRO A 36 -9.77 -13.18 -1.90
CA PRO A 36 -8.48 -13.32 -2.56
C PRO A 36 -7.78 -11.98 -2.85
N ASN A 37 -8.48 -10.84 -2.74
CA ASN A 37 -7.95 -9.52 -3.07
C ASN A 37 -7.76 -8.65 -1.81
N LEU A 38 -6.88 -7.65 -1.88
CA LEU A 38 -6.61 -6.71 -0.79
C LEU A 38 -7.87 -5.94 -0.34
N ASP A 39 -8.73 -5.59 -1.29
CA ASP A 39 -10.01 -4.88 -1.10
C ASP A 39 -11.20 -5.80 -0.75
N SER A 40 -11.07 -7.12 -0.87
CA SER A 40 -12.09 -8.08 -0.43
C SER A 40 -12.40 -7.94 1.07
N ALA A 41 -13.61 -8.31 1.48
CA ALA A 41 -13.95 -8.41 2.91
C ALA A 41 -13.03 -9.44 3.60
N PRO A 42 -12.42 -9.13 4.75
CA PRO A 42 -11.38 -9.97 5.33
C PRO A 42 -11.92 -11.29 5.89
N VAL A 43 -11.41 -12.42 5.37
CA VAL A 43 -11.70 -13.76 5.92
C VAL A 43 -10.98 -13.96 7.25
N PHE A 44 -9.80 -13.36 7.42
CA PHE A 44 -9.07 -13.34 8.68
C PHE A 44 -8.91 -11.88 9.12
N ALA A 45 -9.45 -11.56 10.29
CA ALA A 45 -9.67 -10.21 10.79
C ALA A 45 -9.54 -10.09 12.32
N ARG A 46 -8.88 -11.06 13.00
CA ARG A 46 -8.64 -11.05 14.45
C ARG A 46 -8.05 -9.72 14.98
N ILE A 47 -7.33 -8.95 14.15
CA ILE A 47 -6.81 -7.62 14.55
C ILE A 47 -7.95 -6.59 14.83
N VAL A 48 -9.14 -6.73 14.25
CA VAL A 48 -10.29 -5.83 14.50
C VAL A 48 -11.48 -6.51 15.18
N ASP A 49 -11.51 -7.85 15.20
CA ASP A 49 -12.51 -8.63 15.93
C ASP A 49 -11.87 -9.89 16.53
N ASP A 50 -11.49 -9.84 17.81
CA ASP A 50 -10.83 -10.96 18.49
C ASP A 50 -11.71 -12.22 18.60
N ALA A 51 -13.04 -12.05 18.61
CA ALA A 51 -14.00 -13.11 18.85
C ALA A 51 -14.43 -13.80 17.56
N ASP A 52 -14.84 -13.01 16.55
CA ASP A 52 -15.49 -13.49 15.33
C ASP A 52 -14.70 -13.15 14.05
N GLY A 53 -13.54 -12.51 14.18
CA GLY A 53 -12.68 -12.11 13.05
C GLY A 53 -11.86 -13.24 12.43
N GLY A 54 -11.61 -14.34 13.17
CA GLY A 54 -10.87 -15.50 12.65
C GLY A 54 -9.37 -15.28 12.41
N CYS A 55 -8.62 -16.38 12.38
CA CYS A 55 -7.15 -16.39 12.23
C CYS A 55 -6.60 -17.72 11.71
N ILE A 56 -5.31 -17.75 11.36
CA ILE A 56 -4.56 -18.99 11.12
C ILE A 56 -3.50 -19.14 12.22
N GLU A 57 -3.70 -20.09 13.14
CA GLU A 57 -2.75 -20.48 14.18
C GLU A 57 -1.71 -21.47 13.60
N LEU A 58 -0.41 -21.25 13.83
CA LEU A 58 0.66 -22.22 13.60
C LEU A 58 1.83 -21.91 14.54
N ALA A 59 2.00 -22.72 15.59
CA ALA A 59 3.04 -22.51 16.60
C ALA A 59 3.47 -23.86 17.23
N PRO A 60 4.64 -23.92 17.89
CA PRO A 60 4.99 -25.03 18.75
C PRO A 60 3.97 -25.25 19.88
N ASP A 61 3.92 -26.48 20.37
CA ASP A 61 3.21 -26.86 21.59
C ASP A 61 4.13 -26.60 22.80
N GLY A 62 3.61 -26.00 23.87
CA GLY A 62 4.38 -25.59 25.05
C GLY A 62 5.18 -24.28 24.89
N GLU A 63 6.23 -24.12 25.70
CA GLU A 63 7.06 -22.90 25.74
C GLU A 63 8.06 -22.83 24.57
N TYR A 64 8.21 -21.61 24.02
CA TYR A 64 9.15 -21.34 22.93
C TYR A 64 9.64 -19.88 22.94
N THR A 65 10.75 -19.65 22.26
CA THR A 65 11.24 -18.30 21.89
C THR A 65 11.26 -18.14 20.38
N VAL A 66 11.12 -16.90 19.91
CA VAL A 66 10.96 -16.59 18.47
C VAL A 66 12.03 -15.61 17.99
N ARG A 67 12.61 -15.90 16.82
CA ARG A 67 13.41 -14.96 16.03
C ARG A 67 12.86 -14.87 14.61
N ARG A 68 12.64 -13.67 14.09
CA ARG A 68 12.12 -13.44 12.73
C ARG A 68 13.09 -12.70 11.84
N ARG A 69 13.03 -12.96 10.53
CA ARG A 69 13.69 -12.19 9.46
C ARG A 69 12.89 -12.34 8.16
N TYR A 70 12.89 -11.33 7.31
CA TYR A 70 12.60 -11.55 5.90
C TYR A 70 13.79 -12.28 5.25
N LEU A 71 13.53 -13.14 4.26
CA LEU A 71 14.61 -13.65 3.43
C LEU A 71 15.19 -12.48 2.60
N PRO A 72 16.54 -12.36 2.46
CA PRO A 72 17.16 -11.24 1.76
C PRO A 72 16.61 -11.03 0.34
N GLY A 73 16.30 -9.78 0.01
CA GLY A 73 15.68 -9.40 -1.27
C GLY A 73 14.26 -9.95 -1.47
N THR A 74 13.45 -10.13 -0.41
CA THR A 74 12.08 -10.64 -0.55
C THR A 74 11.08 -10.07 0.46
N ASN A 75 9.78 -10.25 0.19
CA ASN A 75 8.69 -10.17 1.17
C ASN A 75 8.28 -11.56 1.70
N VAL A 76 9.21 -12.52 1.77
CA VAL A 76 8.99 -13.85 2.36
C VAL A 76 9.51 -13.85 3.79
N LEU A 77 8.66 -14.18 4.76
CA LEU A 77 9.02 -14.19 6.18
C LEU A 77 9.59 -15.55 6.57
N GLN A 78 10.64 -15.56 7.40
CA GLN A 78 11.11 -16.74 8.10
C GLN A 78 11.10 -16.50 9.61
N THR A 79 10.39 -17.38 10.31
CA THR A 79 10.21 -17.41 11.76
C THR A 79 10.93 -18.64 12.31
N THR A 80 11.95 -18.45 13.13
CA THR A 80 12.64 -19.52 13.86
C THR A 80 12.05 -19.64 15.25
N PHE A 81 11.56 -20.84 15.57
CA PHE A 81 11.09 -21.23 16.90
C PHE A 81 12.14 -22.09 17.59
N THR A 82 12.45 -21.76 18.84
CA THR A 82 13.34 -22.55 19.70
C THR A 82 12.57 -22.99 20.95
N THR A 83 12.50 -24.30 21.17
CA THR A 83 11.86 -24.93 22.34
C THR A 83 12.91 -25.72 23.14
N PRO A 84 12.57 -26.24 24.34
CA PRO A 84 13.46 -27.17 25.05
C PRO A 84 13.78 -28.46 24.27
N GLY A 85 12.87 -28.92 23.40
CA GLY A 85 13.01 -30.15 22.61
C GLY A 85 13.76 -29.99 21.28
N GLY A 86 13.78 -28.78 20.70
CA GLY A 86 14.37 -28.57 19.38
C GLY A 86 14.26 -27.16 18.82
N VAL A 87 14.64 -27.05 17.55
CA VAL A 87 14.55 -25.82 16.75
C VAL A 87 13.86 -26.13 15.44
N ALA A 88 12.90 -25.31 15.05
CA ALA A 88 12.21 -25.39 13.77
C ALA A 88 12.11 -24.00 13.11
N THR A 89 11.94 -23.98 11.79
CA THR A 89 11.64 -22.73 11.06
C THR A 89 10.33 -22.85 10.31
N VAL A 90 9.55 -21.77 10.29
CA VAL A 90 8.39 -21.58 9.43
C VAL A 90 8.77 -20.53 8.40
N THR A 91 8.56 -20.82 7.12
CA THR A 91 8.75 -19.89 6.00
C THR A 91 7.39 -19.60 5.37
N ASP A 92 6.94 -18.35 5.48
CA ASP A 92 5.61 -17.91 5.09
C ASP A 92 5.67 -17.00 3.84
N ALA A 93 4.89 -17.36 2.81
CA ALA A 93 4.71 -16.54 1.61
C ALA A 93 3.28 -16.64 1.06
N LEU A 94 2.77 -15.51 0.59
CA LEU A 94 1.73 -15.49 -0.45
C LEU A 94 2.47 -15.72 -1.78
N VAL A 95 2.11 -16.77 -2.51
CA VAL A 95 2.90 -17.30 -3.62
C VAL A 95 2.37 -16.88 -4.98
N THR A 96 3.29 -16.62 -5.90
CA THR A 96 3.03 -16.35 -7.32
C THR A 96 3.29 -17.60 -8.15
N GLY A 97 2.75 -17.62 -9.37
CA GLY A 97 3.05 -18.61 -10.39
C GLY A 97 4.33 -18.29 -11.15
N VAL A 98 4.75 -19.22 -12.01
CA VAL A 98 6.04 -19.15 -12.74
C VAL A 98 6.14 -17.92 -13.65
N ALA A 99 5.02 -17.49 -14.25
CA ALA A 99 4.95 -16.36 -15.18
C ALA A 99 4.21 -15.14 -14.60
N GLY A 100 4.10 -15.03 -13.27
CA GLY A 100 3.38 -13.94 -12.59
C GLY A 100 2.28 -14.44 -11.65
N ARG A 101 1.29 -13.59 -11.37
CA ARG A 101 0.22 -13.85 -10.38
C ARG A 101 -0.59 -15.12 -10.70
N LEU A 102 -0.93 -15.92 -9.68
CA LEU A 102 -1.87 -17.03 -9.82
C LEU A 102 -3.31 -16.53 -10.08
N PRO A 103 -4.17 -17.32 -10.76
CA PRO A 103 -5.59 -16.98 -10.89
C PRO A 103 -6.34 -16.90 -9.56
N TRP A 104 -5.90 -17.68 -8.56
CA TRP A 104 -6.40 -17.70 -7.18
C TRP A 104 -5.41 -17.05 -6.20
N ALA A 105 -5.83 -16.82 -4.95
CA ALA A 105 -4.91 -16.44 -3.88
C ALA A 105 -4.37 -17.70 -3.17
N GLN A 106 -3.07 -17.74 -2.88
CA GLN A 106 -2.44 -18.90 -2.24
C GLN A 106 -1.41 -18.49 -1.19
N LEU A 107 -1.64 -18.89 0.06
CA LEU A 107 -0.68 -18.83 1.16
C LEU A 107 0.02 -20.19 1.28
N VAL A 108 1.34 -20.20 1.40
CA VAL A 108 2.14 -21.40 1.72
C VAL A 108 2.99 -21.13 2.96
N ARG A 109 2.86 -22.01 3.95
CA ARG A 109 3.63 -22.05 5.18
C ARG A 109 4.48 -23.34 5.18
N ARG A 110 5.79 -23.22 4.95
CA ARG A 110 6.73 -24.36 4.98
C ARG A 110 7.40 -24.45 6.35
N ILE A 111 7.14 -25.54 7.06
CA ILE A 111 7.73 -25.84 8.37
C ILE A 111 8.89 -26.82 8.17
N ALA A 112 10.08 -26.47 8.61
CA ALA A 112 11.28 -27.31 8.55
C ALA A 112 11.87 -27.52 9.94
N GLY A 113 12.08 -28.77 10.34
CA GLY A 113 12.77 -29.10 11.59
C GLY A 113 14.28 -28.99 11.42
N MET A 114 14.94 -28.21 12.27
CA MET A 114 16.37 -27.90 12.14
C MET A 114 17.25 -28.75 13.06
N ARG A 115 16.74 -29.09 14.25
CA ARG A 115 17.46 -29.90 15.26
C ARG A 115 16.48 -30.39 16.33
N GLY A 116 16.65 -31.64 16.77
CA GLY A 116 15.79 -32.22 17.81
C GLY A 116 14.36 -32.42 17.31
N GLU A 117 13.41 -32.44 18.24
CA GLU A 117 11.99 -32.60 17.92
C GLU A 117 11.17 -31.40 18.41
N VAL A 118 10.28 -30.89 17.56
CA VAL A 118 9.35 -29.81 17.91
C VAL A 118 7.95 -30.22 17.49
N ARG A 119 7.09 -30.42 18.50
CA ARG A 119 5.65 -30.63 18.30
C ARG A 119 5.01 -29.30 17.94
N PHE A 120 4.24 -29.27 16.85
CA PHE A 120 3.45 -28.13 16.39
C PHE A 120 1.96 -28.41 16.53
N ARG A 121 1.21 -27.34 16.75
CA ARG A 121 -0.26 -27.28 16.62
C ARG A 121 -0.64 -26.21 15.61
N TRP A 122 -1.69 -26.46 14.84
CA TRP A 122 -2.21 -25.50 13.88
C TRP A 122 -3.74 -25.51 13.83
N ALA A 123 -4.32 -24.37 13.47
CA ALA A 123 -5.75 -24.20 13.26
C ALA A 123 -6.02 -23.15 12.19
N VAL A 124 -6.94 -23.44 11.28
CA VAL A 124 -7.49 -22.50 10.30
C VAL A 124 -8.91 -22.19 10.74
N ARG A 125 -9.15 -20.92 11.07
CA ARG A 125 -10.44 -20.41 11.54
C ARG A 125 -10.86 -19.23 10.66
N PRO A 126 -11.70 -19.44 9.64
CA PRO A 126 -12.28 -18.33 8.91
C PRO A 126 -13.12 -17.52 9.90
N GLY A 127 -13.03 -16.21 9.82
CA GLY A 127 -13.89 -15.29 10.54
C GLY A 127 -15.24 -15.13 9.87
N THR A 128 -15.93 -14.06 10.24
CA THR A 128 -17.29 -13.76 9.81
C THR A 128 -17.40 -12.67 8.73
N ARG A 129 -16.29 -12.32 8.07
CA ARG A 129 -16.20 -11.17 7.13
C ARG A 129 -16.76 -9.88 7.73
N LEU A 130 -16.22 -9.49 8.89
CA LEU A 130 -16.71 -8.36 9.71
C LEU A 130 -18.19 -8.55 10.13
N ARG A 131 -18.54 -9.76 10.59
CA ARG A 131 -19.89 -10.14 11.07
C ARG A 131 -21.01 -10.08 10.02
N THR A 132 -20.67 -10.12 8.74
CA THR A 132 -21.64 -10.17 7.62
C THR A 132 -22.07 -11.58 7.22
N ALA A 133 -21.25 -12.60 7.50
CA ALA A 133 -21.54 -13.98 7.11
C ALA A 133 -20.98 -15.00 8.13
N ALA A 134 -21.73 -16.08 8.40
CA ALA A 134 -21.23 -17.19 9.22
C ALA A 134 -20.42 -18.19 8.36
N PRO A 135 -19.24 -18.65 8.81
CA PRO A 135 -18.47 -19.65 8.08
C PRO A 135 -19.03 -21.07 8.27
N TRP A 136 -18.90 -21.91 7.24
CA TRP A 136 -19.16 -23.35 7.34
C TRP A 136 -18.04 -24.19 6.71
N ILE A 137 -17.92 -25.45 7.17
CA ILE A 137 -16.89 -26.39 6.72
C ILE A 137 -17.56 -27.59 6.05
N LYS A 138 -17.03 -28.00 4.90
CA LYS A 138 -17.37 -29.25 4.21
C LYS A 138 -16.10 -29.98 3.82
N LYS A 139 -16.18 -31.31 3.80
CA LYS A 139 -15.10 -32.16 3.29
C LYS A 139 -15.37 -32.59 1.85
N HIS A 140 -14.35 -32.54 1.01
CA HIS A 140 -14.38 -33.05 -0.37
C HIS A 140 -13.04 -33.75 -0.64
N ASP A 141 -13.11 -35.03 -1.02
CA ASP A 141 -11.98 -35.85 -1.47
C ASP A 141 -10.75 -35.80 -0.55
N GLY A 142 -11.01 -35.80 0.76
CA GLY A 142 -9.99 -35.73 1.80
C GLY A 142 -9.67 -34.32 2.30
N VAL A 143 -9.83 -33.31 1.43
CA VAL A 143 -9.57 -31.88 1.69
C VAL A 143 -10.73 -31.26 2.48
N HIS A 144 -10.41 -30.33 3.38
CA HIS A 144 -11.43 -29.50 4.04
C HIS A 144 -11.58 -28.18 3.29
N LEU A 145 -12.81 -27.92 2.85
CA LEU A 145 -13.26 -26.69 2.24
C LEU A 145 -14.00 -25.86 3.30
N LEU A 146 -13.76 -24.56 3.31
CA LEU A 146 -14.40 -23.61 4.20
C LEU A 146 -15.01 -22.51 3.33
N GLN A 147 -16.25 -22.13 3.62
CA GLN A 147 -16.97 -21.10 2.89
C GLN A 147 -17.38 -20.00 3.86
N VAL A 148 -17.22 -18.73 3.47
CA VAL A 148 -17.77 -17.58 4.18
C VAL A 148 -18.22 -16.50 3.19
N GLY A 149 -19.53 -16.24 3.14
CA GLY A 149 -20.14 -15.46 2.06
C GLY A 149 -19.84 -16.07 0.69
N SER A 150 -19.39 -15.24 -0.25
CA SER A 150 -18.89 -15.61 -1.58
C SER A 150 -17.53 -16.34 -1.58
N THR A 151 -16.76 -16.28 -0.48
CA THR A 151 -15.36 -16.72 -0.47
C THR A 151 -15.24 -18.18 -0.07
N MET A 152 -14.59 -18.98 -0.92
CA MET A 152 -14.26 -20.39 -0.68
C MET A 152 -12.76 -20.56 -0.43
N LEU A 153 -12.40 -21.38 0.55
CA LEU A 153 -11.02 -21.69 0.94
C LEU A 153 -10.81 -23.20 1.01
N ALA A 154 -9.64 -23.68 0.60
CA ALA A 154 -9.18 -25.05 0.81
C ALA A 154 -7.99 -25.08 1.77
N VAL A 155 -8.05 -25.95 2.79
CA VAL A 155 -6.94 -26.22 3.70
C VAL A 155 -6.20 -27.45 3.23
N ILE A 156 -4.99 -27.23 2.72
CA ILE A 156 -4.14 -28.25 2.12
C ILE A 156 -2.95 -28.47 3.05
N GLY A 157 -2.72 -29.73 3.43
CA GLY A 157 -1.68 -30.12 4.36
C GLY A 157 -0.86 -31.29 3.84
N SER A 158 0.46 -31.21 3.97
CA SER A 158 1.41 -32.28 3.68
C SER A 158 2.31 -32.50 4.89
N GLU A 159 2.35 -33.72 5.41
CA GLU A 159 3.01 -34.12 6.67
C GLU A 159 2.59 -33.34 7.95
N VAL A 160 1.52 -32.54 7.91
CA VAL A 160 1.02 -31.73 9.06
C VAL A 160 0.00 -32.46 9.95
N GLY A 161 0.02 -33.79 9.94
CA GLY A 161 -0.95 -34.66 10.62
C GLY A 161 -2.33 -34.68 9.93
N ARG A 162 -3.22 -35.58 10.36
CA ARG A 162 -4.56 -35.74 9.75
C ARG A 162 -5.50 -34.60 10.19
N PRO A 163 -5.96 -33.71 9.29
CA PRO A 163 -6.80 -32.59 9.67
C PRO A 163 -8.17 -33.01 10.22
N ARG A 164 -8.56 -32.44 11.36
CA ARG A 164 -9.89 -32.61 11.96
C ARG A 164 -10.68 -31.30 11.85
N ALA A 165 -11.97 -31.40 11.56
CA ALA A 165 -12.88 -30.27 11.64
C ALA A 165 -13.58 -30.30 13.00
N ASP A 166 -13.45 -29.23 13.77
CA ASP A 166 -14.21 -29.03 15.01
C ASP A 166 -15.45 -28.19 14.68
N ALA A 167 -16.63 -28.81 14.77
CA ALA A 167 -17.88 -28.09 14.88
C ALA A 167 -18.05 -27.62 16.34
N THR A 168 -17.42 -26.49 16.67
CA THR A 168 -17.57 -25.85 17.99
C THR A 168 -18.97 -25.27 18.16
N SER A 169 -19.44 -25.13 19.41
CA SER A 169 -20.65 -24.37 19.72
C SER A 169 -20.53 -22.85 19.53
N SER A 170 -19.32 -22.34 19.29
CA SER A 170 -19.06 -20.98 18.82
C SER A 170 -19.17 -20.87 17.30
N LEU A 171 -19.55 -19.69 16.80
CA LEU A 171 -19.75 -19.37 15.37
C LEU A 171 -18.54 -19.68 14.46
N LEU A 172 -17.32 -19.76 15.02
CA LEU A 172 -16.10 -20.05 14.29
C LEU A 172 -15.75 -21.55 14.26
N SER A 173 -16.30 -22.27 13.28
CA SER A 173 -15.85 -23.62 12.94
C SER A 173 -14.36 -23.63 12.56
N ALA A 174 -13.61 -24.67 12.92
CA ALA A 174 -12.15 -24.71 12.71
C ALA A 174 -11.67 -26.01 12.04
N VAL A 175 -10.68 -25.93 11.15
CA VAL A 175 -9.87 -27.10 10.73
C VAL A 175 -8.55 -27.07 11.50
N ARG A 176 -8.16 -28.18 12.13
CA ARG A 176 -6.97 -28.27 12.98
C ARG A 176 -6.13 -29.51 12.73
N GLY A 177 -4.88 -29.45 13.17
CA GLY A 177 -4.02 -30.62 13.29
C GLY A 177 -2.84 -30.39 14.24
N THR A 178 -2.13 -31.48 14.49
CA THR A 178 -0.86 -31.50 15.21
C THR A 178 0.11 -32.42 14.48
N PHE A 179 1.40 -32.09 14.55
CA PHE A 179 2.48 -32.89 13.99
C PHE A 179 3.76 -32.66 14.79
N THR A 180 4.79 -33.48 14.58
CA THR A 180 6.11 -33.28 15.17
C THR A 180 7.13 -33.16 14.04
N THR A 181 7.96 -32.11 14.09
CA THR A 181 9.13 -31.98 13.22
C THR A 181 10.28 -32.77 13.82
N ALA A 182 11.11 -33.38 12.98
CA ALA A 182 12.42 -33.93 13.32
C ALA A 182 13.51 -33.18 12.55
N ALA A 183 14.78 -33.45 12.81
CA ALA A 183 15.87 -32.88 12.00
C ALA A 183 15.67 -33.21 10.50
N ASP A 184 15.82 -32.19 9.66
CA ASP A 184 15.64 -32.22 8.20
C ASP A 184 14.22 -32.57 7.70
N SER A 185 13.23 -32.73 8.59
CA SER A 185 11.84 -32.94 8.19
C SER A 185 11.23 -31.67 7.59
N THR A 186 10.37 -31.82 6.59
CA THR A 186 9.64 -30.72 5.95
C THR A 186 8.15 -31.02 5.92
N HIS A 187 7.34 -30.04 6.33
CA HIS A 187 5.88 -30.11 6.39
C HIS A 187 5.31 -28.85 5.74
N ILE A 188 4.13 -28.95 5.11
CA ILE A 188 3.48 -27.82 4.43
C ILE A 188 2.06 -27.66 4.95
N LEU A 189 1.70 -26.43 5.35
CA LEU A 189 0.32 -25.98 5.51
C LEU A 189 0.07 -24.88 4.49
N ALA A 190 -0.99 -24.99 3.72
CA ALA A 190 -1.32 -24.03 2.67
C ALA A 190 -2.82 -23.75 2.60
N ILE A 191 -3.15 -22.51 2.23
CA ILE A 191 -4.52 -22.03 2.06
C ILE A 191 -4.66 -21.52 0.64
N ILE A 192 -5.56 -22.12 -0.13
CA ILE A 192 -5.97 -21.61 -1.44
C ILE A 192 -7.35 -20.98 -1.26
N ALA A 193 -7.58 -19.79 -1.84
CA ALA A 193 -8.89 -19.13 -1.79
C ALA A 193 -9.27 -18.45 -3.11
N ASN A 194 -10.57 -18.44 -3.37
CA ASN A 194 -11.24 -17.71 -4.45
C ASN A 194 -12.59 -17.16 -3.95
N ASP A 195 -13.19 -16.24 -4.70
CA ASP A 195 -14.43 -15.52 -4.34
C ASP A 195 -15.36 -15.51 -5.55
N ASP A 196 -16.53 -16.15 -5.43
CA ASP A 196 -17.48 -16.47 -6.51
C ASP A 196 -16.86 -17.09 -7.79
N GLU A 197 -15.71 -17.75 -7.66
CA GLU A 197 -14.98 -18.43 -8.73
C GLU A 197 -14.67 -19.89 -8.35
N PRO A 198 -14.50 -20.80 -9.34
CA PRO A 198 -14.05 -22.17 -9.09
C PRO A 198 -12.73 -22.22 -8.31
N LEU A 199 -12.65 -23.09 -7.31
CA LEU A 199 -11.47 -23.23 -6.46
C LEU A 199 -10.48 -24.26 -7.03
N HIS A 200 -9.22 -23.88 -7.22
CA HIS A 200 -8.16 -24.82 -7.58
C HIS A 200 -7.73 -25.65 -6.35
N LEU A 201 -7.75 -26.97 -6.47
CA LEU A 201 -7.18 -27.89 -5.48
C LEU A 201 -5.83 -28.38 -5.99
N ALA A 202 -4.75 -27.84 -5.43
CA ALA A 202 -3.39 -28.29 -5.74
C ALA A 202 -3.04 -29.57 -4.99
N ASP A 203 -2.16 -30.38 -5.59
CA ASP A 203 -1.59 -31.58 -4.94
C ASP A 203 -0.79 -31.18 -3.67
N PRO A 204 -1.11 -31.72 -2.48
CA PRO A 204 -0.37 -31.47 -1.25
C PRO A 204 1.14 -31.77 -1.35
N GLY A 205 1.54 -32.75 -2.17
CA GLY A 205 2.94 -33.11 -2.39
C GLY A 205 3.70 -32.08 -3.24
N LEU A 206 3.00 -31.35 -4.13
CA LEU A 206 3.61 -30.39 -5.04
C LEU A 206 3.48 -28.94 -4.57
N ILE A 207 2.50 -28.62 -3.73
CA ILE A 207 2.22 -27.23 -3.32
C ILE A 207 3.42 -26.54 -2.64
N GLY A 208 4.25 -27.29 -1.90
CA GLY A 208 5.48 -26.79 -1.29
C GLY A 208 6.54 -26.29 -2.29
N ALA A 209 6.50 -26.76 -3.55
CA ALA A 209 7.42 -26.32 -4.60
C ALA A 209 7.14 -24.88 -5.06
N SER A 210 5.89 -24.40 -5.00
CA SER A 210 5.48 -23.05 -5.41
C SER A 210 6.16 -21.91 -4.63
N LEU A 211 6.65 -22.20 -3.43
CA LEU A 211 7.40 -21.27 -2.59
C LEU A 211 8.75 -20.86 -3.22
N ASN A 212 9.41 -21.77 -3.93
CA ASN A 212 10.75 -21.50 -4.48
C ASN A 212 10.72 -20.52 -5.68
N PRO A 213 9.84 -20.67 -6.70
CA PRO A 213 9.62 -19.65 -7.73
C PRO A 213 9.23 -18.28 -7.16
N SER A 214 8.40 -18.25 -6.10
CA SER A 214 8.00 -16.99 -5.44
C SER A 214 9.20 -16.28 -4.80
N ILE A 215 10.08 -17.03 -4.11
CA ILE A 215 11.34 -16.49 -3.56
C ILE A 215 12.27 -16.01 -4.68
N ALA A 216 12.33 -16.70 -5.81
CA ALA A 216 13.12 -16.29 -6.97
C ALA A 216 12.60 -14.98 -7.56
N GLY A 217 11.30 -14.89 -7.90
CA GLY A 217 10.69 -13.68 -8.45
C GLY A 217 10.86 -12.43 -7.56
N TRP A 218 10.77 -12.58 -6.24
CA TRP A 218 11.07 -11.50 -5.30
C TRP A 218 12.54 -11.03 -5.36
N ARG A 219 13.49 -11.97 -5.49
CA ARG A 219 14.91 -11.66 -5.63
C ARG A 219 15.24 -11.05 -6.98
N ASP A 220 14.57 -11.51 -8.04
CA ASP A 220 14.72 -10.97 -9.39
C ASP A 220 14.21 -9.53 -9.44
N TRP A 221 13.01 -9.26 -8.90
CA TRP A 221 12.51 -7.89 -8.69
C TRP A 221 13.49 -7.02 -7.89
N SER A 222 14.13 -7.58 -6.86
CA SER A 222 15.10 -6.84 -6.03
C SER A 222 16.43 -6.53 -6.73
N LYS A 223 16.71 -7.11 -7.91
CA LYS A 223 17.87 -6.74 -8.75
C LYS A 223 17.64 -5.47 -9.57
N GLU A 224 16.38 -5.20 -9.93
CA GLU A 224 15.99 -3.99 -10.67
C GLU A 224 16.01 -2.73 -9.78
N PHE A 225 15.94 -2.92 -8.45
CA PHE A 225 16.09 -1.83 -7.48
C PHE A 225 17.53 -1.29 -7.47
N SER A 226 17.67 0.01 -7.73
CA SER A 226 18.95 0.73 -7.71
C SER A 226 18.96 1.86 -6.68
N TYR A 227 19.96 1.84 -5.79
CA TYR A 227 20.25 2.93 -4.85
C TYR A 227 21.71 2.85 -4.40
N ASP A 228 22.51 3.87 -4.77
CA ASP A 228 23.91 4.03 -4.36
C ASP A 228 23.99 5.05 -3.22
N GLY A 229 23.88 4.55 -1.98
CA GLY A 229 23.90 5.38 -0.79
C GLY A 229 24.01 4.56 0.51
N PRO A 230 24.35 5.20 1.63
CA PRO A 230 24.80 4.51 2.86
C PRO A 230 23.73 3.66 3.58
N TRP A 231 22.47 3.72 3.15
CA TRP A 231 21.33 3.04 3.77
C TRP A 231 20.69 1.97 2.87
N GLN A 232 21.43 1.41 1.91
CA GLN A 232 20.92 0.52 0.86
C GLN A 232 19.94 -0.55 1.36
N ASP A 233 20.32 -1.34 2.37
CA ASP A 233 19.45 -2.39 2.94
C ASP A 233 18.11 -1.85 3.46
N ALA A 234 18.13 -0.69 4.13
CA ALA A 234 16.94 -0.06 4.71
C ALA A 234 16.04 0.56 3.62
N VAL A 235 16.64 1.13 2.57
CA VAL A 235 15.90 1.70 1.43
C VAL A 235 15.30 0.59 0.58
N GLN A 236 16.03 -0.50 0.29
CA GLN A 236 15.49 -1.67 -0.41
C GLN A 236 14.36 -2.33 0.40
N ARG A 237 14.52 -2.45 1.73
CA ARG A 237 13.46 -2.96 2.61
C ARG A 237 12.19 -2.10 2.57
N SER A 238 12.35 -0.78 2.53
CA SER A 238 11.24 0.17 2.37
C SER A 238 10.58 0.06 0.98
N ALA A 239 11.37 -0.09 -0.09
CA ALA A 239 10.85 -0.29 -1.45
C ALA A 239 10.04 -1.59 -1.56
N LEU A 240 10.53 -2.68 -0.98
CA LEU A 240 9.80 -3.95 -0.87
C LEU A 240 8.50 -3.80 -0.06
N ALA A 241 8.48 -2.97 1.00
CA ALA A 241 7.26 -2.70 1.77
C ALA A 241 6.24 -1.90 0.95
N LEU A 242 6.66 -0.88 0.19
CA LEU A 242 5.79 -0.17 -0.76
C LEU A 242 5.24 -1.10 -1.85
N LYS A 243 6.05 -2.03 -2.35
CA LYS A 243 5.65 -3.04 -3.35
C LYS A 243 4.53 -3.98 -2.86
N LEU A 244 4.33 -4.15 -1.55
CA LEU A 244 3.19 -4.89 -1.00
C LEU A 244 1.84 -4.20 -1.27
N LEU A 245 1.84 -2.88 -1.43
CA LEU A 245 0.64 -2.07 -1.67
C LEU A 245 0.36 -1.83 -3.16
N VAL A 246 1.26 -2.25 -4.06
CA VAL A 246 1.03 -2.21 -5.50
C VAL A 246 0.14 -3.40 -5.90
N TYR A 247 -1.11 -3.11 -6.21
CA TYR A 247 -2.12 -4.07 -6.61
C TYR A 247 -1.88 -4.52 -8.06
N ALA A 248 -1.09 -5.59 -8.20
CA ALA A 248 -0.66 -6.18 -9.46
C ALA A 248 -1.78 -6.49 -10.49
N PRO A 249 -3.04 -6.82 -10.11
CA PRO A 249 -4.11 -7.05 -11.08
C PRO A 249 -4.49 -5.84 -11.95
N THR A 250 -4.24 -4.62 -11.48
CA THR A 250 -4.62 -3.38 -12.20
C THR A 250 -3.50 -2.36 -12.33
N GLY A 251 -2.50 -2.39 -11.44
CA GLY A 251 -1.47 -1.35 -11.29
C GLY A 251 -1.80 -0.30 -10.23
N ALA A 252 -3.00 -0.32 -9.65
CA ALA A 252 -3.39 0.57 -8.56
C ALA A 252 -2.44 0.45 -7.34
N ILE A 253 -2.33 1.51 -6.54
CA ILE A 253 -1.52 1.50 -5.31
C ILE A 253 -2.44 1.84 -4.14
N ALA A 254 -2.62 0.88 -3.22
CA ALA A 254 -3.43 1.07 -2.02
C ALA A 254 -2.72 1.96 -0.99
N ALA A 255 -3.45 2.79 -0.24
CA ALA A 255 -2.85 3.60 0.83
C ALA A 255 -2.55 2.77 2.10
N ALA A 256 -3.31 1.69 2.35
CA ALA A 256 -3.07 0.75 3.45
C ALA A 256 -3.42 -0.69 3.08
N ALA A 257 -2.92 -1.65 3.85
CA ALA A 257 -3.27 -3.06 3.75
C ALA A 257 -4.50 -3.46 4.59
N THR A 258 -5.00 -2.56 5.43
CA THR A 258 -6.00 -2.80 6.49
C THR A 258 -7.11 -1.75 6.46
N THR A 259 -8.32 -2.12 6.89
CA THR A 259 -9.34 -1.15 7.33
C THR A 259 -9.37 -1.09 8.87
N SER A 260 -10.00 -0.06 9.44
CA SER A 260 -10.52 -0.07 10.81
C SER A 260 -9.48 -0.14 11.94
N LEU A 261 -8.19 0.07 11.60
CA LEU A 261 -7.17 0.35 12.61
C LEU A 261 -7.16 1.85 12.94
N PRO A 262 -7.12 2.23 14.22
CA PRO A 262 -7.20 3.63 14.61
C PRO A 262 -5.88 4.37 14.38
N GLU A 263 -5.92 5.58 13.81
CA GLU A 263 -4.76 6.46 13.69
C GLU A 263 -4.14 6.81 15.06
N ASN A 264 -4.96 6.86 16.11
CA ASN A 264 -4.54 7.19 17.48
C ASN A 264 -5.42 6.49 18.55
N PRO A 265 -4.96 6.36 19.81
CA PRO A 265 -5.67 5.61 20.86
C PRO A 265 -7.05 6.15 21.27
N ALA A 266 -7.43 7.38 20.90
CA ALA A 266 -8.77 7.91 21.15
C ALA A 266 -9.77 7.56 20.02
N GLY A 267 -9.32 6.91 18.95
CA GLY A 267 -10.14 6.50 17.81
C GLY A 267 -10.59 7.66 16.92
N GLY A 268 -11.79 7.55 16.36
CA GLY A 268 -12.45 8.58 15.53
C GLY A 268 -11.95 8.68 14.08
N LYS A 269 -10.84 8.03 13.74
CA LYS A 269 -10.27 7.93 12.39
C LYS A 269 -9.80 6.51 12.13
N ASN A 270 -10.78 5.64 11.93
CA ASN A 270 -10.59 4.21 11.72
C ASN A 270 -11.11 3.84 10.32
N TRP A 271 -10.91 4.69 9.33
CA TRP A 271 -11.51 4.53 8.00
C TRP A 271 -10.83 3.42 7.20
N ASP A 272 -11.48 2.97 6.12
CA ASP A 272 -10.83 2.09 5.17
C ASP A 272 -9.86 2.89 4.29
N TYR A 273 -8.61 2.44 4.22
CA TYR A 273 -7.55 3.02 3.38
C TYR A 273 -7.05 2.03 2.32
N ARG A 274 -7.75 0.91 2.10
CA ARG A 274 -7.43 -0.09 1.06
C ARG A 274 -7.84 0.35 -0.36
N PHE A 275 -8.04 1.66 -0.53
CA PHE A 275 -8.36 2.33 -1.79
C PHE A 275 -7.12 2.92 -2.44
N ALA A 276 -7.22 3.26 -3.73
CA ALA A 276 -6.16 3.90 -4.48
C ALA A 276 -6.30 5.42 -4.42
N TRP A 277 -5.57 6.02 -3.47
CA TRP A 277 -5.49 7.47 -3.29
C TRP A 277 -4.51 8.08 -4.28
N VAL A 278 -4.91 9.16 -4.97
CA VAL A 278 -4.08 9.78 -6.02
C VAL A 278 -2.75 10.30 -5.47
N ARG A 279 -2.77 10.89 -4.26
CA ARG A 279 -1.56 11.35 -3.55
C ARG A 279 -0.60 10.20 -3.25
N ASP A 280 -1.10 9.16 -2.59
CA ASP A 280 -0.28 8.04 -2.10
C ASP A 280 0.27 7.21 -3.25
N LEU A 281 -0.51 7.03 -4.32
CA LEU A 281 -0.05 6.50 -5.61
C LEU A 281 1.08 7.36 -6.19
N ALA A 282 0.87 8.68 -6.31
CA ALA A 282 1.86 9.58 -6.89
C ALA A 282 3.18 9.61 -6.09
N TYR A 283 3.13 9.58 -4.76
CA TYR A 283 4.32 9.56 -3.90
C TYR A 283 5.05 8.22 -3.96
N THR A 284 4.31 7.11 -3.97
CA THR A 284 4.87 5.77 -4.13
C THR A 284 5.54 5.63 -5.49
N ALA A 285 4.82 5.93 -6.57
CA ALA A 285 5.36 5.87 -7.93
C ALA A 285 6.55 6.82 -8.13
N HIS A 286 6.55 8.02 -7.52
CA HIS A 286 7.70 8.93 -7.57
C HIS A 286 8.94 8.35 -6.88
N ALA A 287 8.77 7.58 -5.80
CA ALA A 287 9.86 6.84 -5.18
C ALA A 287 10.34 5.69 -6.08
N LEU A 288 9.42 4.88 -6.63
CA LEU A 288 9.74 3.75 -7.50
C LEU A 288 10.54 4.16 -8.74
N VAL A 289 10.15 5.25 -9.43
CA VAL A 289 10.94 5.82 -10.56
C VAL A 289 12.39 6.09 -10.17
N ARG A 290 12.61 6.71 -9.00
CA ARG A 290 13.96 7.09 -8.56
C ARG A 290 14.84 5.89 -8.18
N PHE A 291 14.23 4.74 -7.92
CA PHE A 291 14.92 3.48 -7.68
C PHE A 291 15.04 2.59 -8.94
N GLY A 292 14.66 3.09 -10.12
CA GLY A 292 14.74 2.33 -11.38
C GLY A 292 13.58 1.36 -11.63
N LEU A 293 12.56 1.35 -10.77
CA LEU A 293 11.46 0.37 -10.82
C LEU A 293 10.39 0.80 -11.84
N CYS A 294 10.62 0.39 -13.09
CA CYS A 294 9.86 0.84 -14.25
C CYS A 294 8.47 0.22 -14.39
N GLU A 295 8.32 -1.09 -14.17
CA GLU A 295 7.08 -1.82 -14.48
C GLU A 295 5.89 -1.36 -13.59
N GLU A 296 6.09 -1.31 -12.27
CA GLU A 296 5.07 -0.84 -11.33
C GLU A 296 4.69 0.61 -11.59
N THR A 297 5.68 1.45 -11.89
CA THR A 297 5.45 2.86 -12.19
C THR A 297 4.58 3.00 -13.45
N HIS A 298 4.93 2.28 -14.53
CA HIS A 298 4.15 2.32 -15.77
C HIS A 298 2.74 1.79 -15.54
N ALA A 299 2.58 0.69 -14.79
CA ALA A 299 1.28 0.13 -14.44
C ALA A 299 0.42 1.15 -13.66
N ALA A 300 0.98 1.78 -12.62
CA ALA A 300 0.26 2.78 -11.81
C ALA A 300 -0.16 4.03 -12.59
N LEU A 301 0.70 4.54 -13.48
CA LEU A 301 0.34 5.65 -14.36
C LEU A 301 -0.67 5.26 -15.43
N SER A 302 -0.52 4.09 -16.05
CA SER A 302 -1.45 3.55 -17.04
C SER A 302 -2.84 3.35 -16.43
N TRP A 303 -2.89 2.81 -15.21
CA TRP A 303 -4.11 2.67 -14.42
C TRP A 303 -4.73 4.04 -14.12
N MET A 304 -3.99 4.95 -13.49
CA MET A 304 -4.50 6.24 -13.04
C MET A 304 -5.06 7.07 -14.21
N VAL A 305 -4.36 7.14 -15.35
CA VAL A 305 -4.85 7.84 -16.54
C VAL A 305 -6.11 7.20 -17.12
N LYS A 306 -6.21 5.87 -17.15
CA LYS A 306 -7.42 5.16 -17.61
C LYS A 306 -8.60 5.42 -16.67
N THR A 307 -8.38 5.32 -15.37
CA THR A 307 -9.38 5.56 -14.32
C THR A 307 -9.96 6.98 -14.41
N ILE A 308 -9.10 8.02 -14.43
CA ILE A 308 -9.55 9.41 -14.56
C ILE A 308 -10.32 9.63 -15.86
N ARG A 309 -9.88 9.04 -16.98
CA ARG A 309 -10.57 9.17 -18.28
C ARG A 309 -11.92 8.43 -18.31
N ALA A 310 -12.07 7.35 -17.54
CA ALA A 310 -13.31 6.57 -17.45
C ALA A 310 -14.35 7.23 -16.53
N ASP A 311 -13.92 7.79 -15.39
CA ASP A 311 -14.76 8.56 -14.47
C ASP A 311 -15.13 9.96 -15.03
N GLY A 312 -14.26 10.53 -15.87
CA GLY A 312 -14.44 11.86 -16.47
C GLY A 312 -13.99 13.02 -15.58
N ASP A 313 -13.48 12.72 -14.38
CA ASP A 313 -12.97 13.68 -13.41
C ASP A 313 -11.80 13.11 -12.59
N LEU A 314 -11.10 13.98 -11.86
CA LEU A 314 -10.08 13.62 -10.89
C LEU A 314 -10.65 13.64 -9.46
N ARG A 315 -10.89 12.45 -8.90
CA ARG A 315 -11.24 12.25 -7.49
C ARG A 315 -10.01 12.19 -6.60
N VAL A 316 -10.21 12.25 -5.29
CA VAL A 316 -9.14 12.03 -4.30
C VAL A 316 -8.68 10.56 -4.25
N MET A 317 -9.62 9.62 -4.44
CA MET A 317 -9.39 8.18 -4.41
C MET A 317 -10.37 7.42 -5.31
N TYR A 318 -10.02 6.17 -5.64
CA TYR A 318 -10.86 5.20 -6.36
C TYR A 318 -10.74 3.81 -5.72
N THR A 319 -11.64 2.88 -6.05
CA THR A 319 -11.43 1.45 -5.78
C THR A 319 -10.15 0.96 -6.47
N LEU A 320 -9.57 -0.17 -6.06
CA LEU A 320 -8.38 -0.72 -6.73
C LEU A 320 -8.65 -1.13 -8.20
N ARG A 321 -9.93 -1.19 -8.59
CA ARG A 321 -10.41 -1.46 -9.95
C ARG A 321 -10.64 -0.18 -10.77
N GLY A 322 -10.65 1.00 -10.14
CA GLY A 322 -10.85 2.29 -10.80
C GLY A 322 -12.29 2.79 -10.78
N GLU A 323 -13.16 2.22 -9.95
CA GLU A 323 -14.52 2.73 -9.74
C GLU A 323 -14.51 3.85 -8.68
N PRO A 324 -15.53 4.73 -8.64
CA PRO A 324 -15.76 5.61 -7.50
C PRO A 324 -15.89 4.81 -6.19
N VAL A 325 -15.35 5.33 -5.09
CA VAL A 325 -15.56 4.75 -3.76
C VAL A 325 -16.94 5.15 -3.26
N GLU A 326 -17.76 4.16 -2.91
CA GLU A 326 -19.11 4.37 -2.35
C GLU A 326 -19.06 4.89 -0.91
N GLY A 327 -20.24 5.02 -0.28
CA GLY A 327 -20.37 5.50 1.10
C GLY A 327 -19.71 4.59 2.15
N VAL A 328 -19.74 5.04 3.40
CA VAL A 328 -19.22 4.28 4.54
C VAL A 328 -20.26 3.27 5.02
N GLU A 329 -19.91 1.99 5.04
CA GLU A 329 -20.66 0.93 5.70
C GLU A 329 -20.06 0.67 7.09
N PHE A 330 -20.92 0.44 8.09
CA PHE A 330 -20.53 0.24 9.50
C PHE A 330 -20.85 -1.19 9.94
N PHE A 331 -19.90 -1.84 10.58
CA PHE A 331 -20.04 -3.20 11.10
C PHE A 331 -20.10 -3.21 12.62
N ASP A 332 -20.97 -4.04 13.19
CA ASP A 332 -21.07 -4.28 14.64
C ASP A 332 -19.92 -5.18 15.13
N ALA A 333 -18.68 -4.73 14.95
CA ALA A 333 -17.46 -5.40 15.40
C ALA A 333 -16.71 -4.51 16.41
N PRO A 334 -16.03 -5.10 17.42
CA PRO A 334 -15.48 -4.35 18.55
C PRO A 334 -14.34 -3.40 18.19
N GLY A 335 -13.65 -3.61 17.07
CA GLY A 335 -12.50 -2.82 16.65
C GLY A 335 -11.20 -3.24 17.35
N TRP A 336 -10.08 -2.65 16.89
CA TRP A 336 -8.79 -2.89 17.52
C TRP A 336 -8.80 -2.35 18.95
N ALA A 337 -8.57 -3.22 19.92
CA ALA A 337 -8.65 -2.94 21.36
C ALA A 337 -9.96 -2.28 21.85
N GLY A 338 -11.10 -2.56 21.21
CA GLY A 338 -12.38 -1.91 21.54
C GLY A 338 -12.55 -0.50 20.95
N ILE A 339 -11.57 -0.05 20.15
CA ILE A 339 -11.60 1.26 19.48
C ILE A 339 -12.32 1.09 18.15
N GLY A 340 -13.65 1.27 18.17
CA GLY A 340 -14.48 1.40 16.98
C GLY A 340 -14.47 2.82 16.37
N PRO A 341 -15.16 3.01 15.23
CA PRO A 341 -15.96 2.02 14.51
C PRO A 341 -15.10 1.04 13.69
N VAL A 342 -15.73 -0.05 13.24
CA VAL A 342 -15.23 -0.93 12.16
C VAL A 342 -16.07 -0.66 10.91
N VAL A 343 -15.41 -0.42 9.78
CA VAL A 343 -16.04 0.12 8.56
C VAL A 343 -15.40 -0.40 7.28
N THR A 344 -16.11 -0.24 6.18
CA THR A 344 -15.60 -0.20 4.80
C THR A 344 -16.01 1.14 4.19
N GLY A 345 -15.29 1.60 3.16
CA GLY A 345 -15.48 2.95 2.62
C GLY A 345 -14.74 4.02 3.43
N ASN A 346 -14.74 5.24 2.91
CA ASN A 346 -14.04 6.37 3.51
C ASN A 346 -14.80 7.69 3.23
N PRO A 347 -15.10 8.51 4.26
CA PRO A 347 -15.90 9.72 4.09
C PRO A 347 -15.21 10.83 3.28
N ALA A 348 -13.94 10.68 2.94
CA ALA A 348 -13.24 11.61 2.06
C ALA A 348 -13.55 11.41 0.57
N SER A 349 -14.25 10.35 0.16
CA SER A 349 -14.52 10.02 -1.27
C SER A 349 -15.13 11.17 -2.08
N ASP A 350 -16.05 11.92 -1.46
CA ASP A 350 -16.75 13.07 -2.05
C ASP A 350 -16.07 14.43 -1.75
N GLN A 351 -14.93 14.45 -1.04
CA GLN A 351 -14.25 15.70 -0.71
C GLN A 351 -13.55 16.32 -1.93
N LEU A 352 -13.77 17.62 -2.14
CA LEU A 352 -12.85 18.41 -2.93
C LEU A 352 -11.52 18.55 -2.16
N GLN A 353 -10.46 17.96 -2.70
CA GLN A 353 -9.09 18.18 -2.25
C GLN A 353 -8.27 18.70 -3.44
N LEU A 354 -7.82 19.96 -3.40
CA LEU A 354 -7.15 20.58 -4.56
C LEU A 354 -5.67 20.16 -4.71
N GLY A 355 -5.11 19.51 -3.69
CA GLY A 355 -3.72 19.02 -3.70
C GLY A 355 -3.44 17.96 -4.77
N VAL A 356 -4.39 17.06 -5.02
CA VAL A 356 -4.19 15.86 -5.86
C VAL A 356 -3.86 16.17 -7.32
N TYR A 357 -4.29 17.34 -7.83
CA TYR A 357 -3.88 17.85 -9.13
C TYR A 357 -2.36 18.10 -9.18
N GLY A 358 -1.79 18.65 -8.11
CA GLY A 358 -0.35 18.86 -7.99
C GLY A 358 0.44 17.56 -7.96
N ASP A 359 -0.10 16.55 -7.28
CA ASP A 359 0.48 15.21 -7.14
C ASP A 359 0.46 14.45 -8.48
N LEU A 360 -0.68 14.41 -9.19
CA LEU A 360 -0.81 13.83 -10.54
C LEU A 360 0.21 14.41 -11.52
N PHE A 361 0.28 15.75 -11.62
CA PHE A 361 1.24 16.38 -12.52
C PHE A 361 2.69 16.16 -12.06
N ALA A 362 2.96 15.99 -10.76
CA ALA A 362 4.28 15.67 -10.25
C ALA A 362 4.76 14.31 -10.75
N ILE A 363 3.93 13.27 -10.66
CA ILE A 363 4.30 11.93 -11.11
C ILE A 363 4.38 11.85 -12.64
N CYS A 364 3.45 12.47 -13.39
CA CYS A 364 3.53 12.51 -14.86
C CYS A 364 4.83 13.17 -15.36
N ARG A 365 5.28 14.27 -14.72
CA ARG A 365 6.57 14.90 -15.04
C ARG A 365 7.75 14.03 -14.63
N THR A 366 7.71 13.41 -13.45
CA THR A 366 8.79 12.53 -12.98
C THR A 366 8.97 11.33 -13.91
N TYR A 367 7.88 10.79 -14.44
CA TYR A 367 7.89 9.73 -15.43
C TYR A 367 8.49 10.17 -16.77
N ALA A 368 8.15 11.36 -17.26
CA ALA A 368 8.72 11.94 -18.47
C ALA A 368 10.21 12.33 -18.30
N ASP A 369 10.58 12.90 -17.16
CA ASP A 369 11.98 13.21 -16.78
C ASP A 369 12.87 11.96 -16.72
N ALA A 370 12.28 10.80 -16.41
CA ALA A 370 12.94 9.49 -16.47
C ALA A 370 13.08 8.92 -17.90
N GLY A 371 12.72 9.69 -18.93
CA GLY A 371 12.86 9.33 -20.34
C GLY A 371 11.64 8.65 -20.97
N ASN A 372 10.54 8.48 -20.23
CA ASN A 372 9.31 7.89 -20.77
C ASN A 372 8.49 8.92 -21.58
N VAL A 373 7.55 8.42 -22.38
CA VAL A 373 6.69 9.25 -23.24
C VAL A 373 5.24 9.20 -22.76
N LEU A 374 4.62 10.37 -22.64
CA LEU A 374 3.17 10.50 -22.45
C LEU A 374 2.49 10.57 -23.82
N ASP A 375 1.46 9.76 -24.05
CA ASP A 375 0.73 9.75 -25.33
C ASP A 375 -0.13 11.02 -25.53
N PRO A 376 -0.54 11.35 -26.76
CA PRO A 376 -1.35 12.54 -27.03
C PRO A 376 -2.71 12.58 -26.31
N GLY A 377 -3.30 11.43 -25.95
CA GLY A 377 -4.51 11.36 -25.14
C GLY A 377 -4.25 11.72 -23.68
N THR A 378 -3.15 11.23 -23.10
CA THR A 378 -2.70 11.64 -21.75
C THR A 378 -2.36 13.13 -21.72
N ALA A 379 -1.69 13.66 -22.75
CA ALA A 379 -1.38 15.08 -22.84
C ALA A 379 -2.64 15.98 -22.90
N ARG A 380 -3.70 15.55 -23.60
CA ARG A 380 -5.00 16.25 -23.61
C ARG A 380 -5.68 16.22 -22.24
N LEU A 381 -5.74 15.05 -21.60
CA LEU A 381 -6.29 14.92 -20.25
C LEU A 381 -5.59 15.86 -19.26
N LEU A 382 -4.26 15.93 -19.30
CA LEU A 382 -3.51 16.86 -18.45
C LEU A 382 -3.80 18.33 -18.80
N ALA A 383 -4.02 18.68 -20.06
CA ALA A 383 -4.42 20.04 -20.43
C ALA A 383 -5.82 20.40 -19.90
N GLU A 384 -6.79 19.50 -20.04
CA GLU A 384 -8.16 19.66 -19.54
C GLU A 384 -8.18 19.80 -18.00
N LEU A 385 -7.40 18.99 -17.29
CA LEU A 385 -7.23 19.11 -15.83
C LEU A 385 -6.50 20.40 -15.43
N ALA A 386 -5.55 20.91 -16.22
CA ALA A 386 -4.90 22.19 -15.97
C ALA A 386 -5.88 23.37 -16.10
N ASP A 387 -6.71 23.38 -17.14
CA ASP A 387 -7.76 24.38 -17.29
C ASP A 387 -8.75 24.30 -16.12
N ARG A 388 -9.13 23.09 -15.68
CA ARG A 388 -9.96 22.88 -14.49
C ARG A 388 -9.32 23.41 -13.20
N VAL A 389 -8.01 23.29 -13.02
CA VAL A 389 -7.29 23.92 -11.89
C VAL A 389 -7.34 25.45 -11.96
N CYS A 390 -7.29 26.04 -13.16
CA CYS A 390 -7.39 27.50 -13.33
C CYS A 390 -8.74 28.07 -12.84
N ASP A 391 -9.81 27.28 -12.95
CA ASP A 391 -11.13 27.62 -12.43
C ASP A 391 -11.25 27.30 -10.93
N LEU A 392 -10.86 26.09 -10.51
CA LEU A 392 -11.10 25.60 -9.14
C LEU A 392 -10.16 26.16 -8.05
N TRP A 393 -8.97 26.67 -8.37
CA TRP A 393 -7.97 26.98 -7.33
C TRP A 393 -8.44 28.00 -6.28
N ARG A 394 -9.41 28.86 -6.60
CA ARG A 394 -9.98 29.85 -5.69
C ARG A 394 -10.97 29.27 -4.68
N ASN A 395 -11.43 28.04 -4.87
CA ASN A 395 -12.39 27.42 -3.98
C ASN A 395 -11.78 27.12 -2.60
N ARG A 396 -12.62 26.85 -1.61
CA ARG A 396 -12.22 26.23 -0.35
C ARG A 396 -12.29 24.71 -0.52
N ASP A 397 -11.42 23.99 0.17
CA ASP A 397 -11.25 22.55 0.02
C ASP A 397 -10.88 21.91 1.37
N SER A 398 -10.96 20.58 1.49
CA SER A 398 -10.68 19.85 2.74
C SER A 398 -9.19 19.68 3.05
N GLY A 399 -8.30 20.11 2.15
CA GLY A 399 -6.86 19.95 2.31
C GLY A 399 -6.39 18.49 2.24
N MET A 400 -5.09 18.27 2.34
CA MET A 400 -4.50 16.91 2.27
C MET A 400 -4.77 16.05 3.51
N TRP A 401 -5.34 16.60 4.58
CA TRP A 401 -5.59 15.89 5.84
C TRP A 401 -7.07 15.58 6.06
N GLU A 402 -7.85 15.61 4.97
CA GLU A 402 -9.26 15.20 4.91
C GLU A 402 -10.15 15.97 5.89
N LEU A 403 -9.85 17.25 6.09
CA LEU A 403 -10.44 18.06 7.15
C LEU A 403 -11.91 18.38 6.86
N PRO A 404 -12.78 18.38 7.90
CA PRO A 404 -14.19 18.69 7.75
C PRO A 404 -14.45 20.19 7.50
N GLU A 405 -13.49 21.06 7.85
CA GLU A 405 -13.57 22.49 7.55
C GLU A 405 -13.09 22.76 6.11
N LEU A 406 -13.95 23.37 5.29
CA LEU A 406 -13.56 23.89 3.99
C LEU A 406 -12.84 25.23 4.17
N ALA A 407 -11.53 25.25 3.95
CA ALA A 407 -10.69 26.45 4.07
C ALA A 407 -9.81 26.68 2.82
N HIS A 408 -9.03 27.76 2.80
CA HIS A 408 -7.98 27.98 1.80
C HIS A 408 -6.64 27.46 2.34
N TYR A 409 -6.45 26.15 2.34
CA TYR A 409 -5.21 25.55 2.82
C TYR A 409 -4.02 25.89 1.90
N THR A 410 -2.93 26.37 2.48
CA THR A 410 -1.72 26.76 1.72
C THR A 410 -1.16 25.59 0.90
N SER A 411 -1.16 24.38 1.48
CA SER A 411 -0.78 23.14 0.78
C SER A 411 -1.59 22.90 -0.49
N SER A 412 -2.91 23.05 -0.41
CA SER A 412 -3.82 22.91 -1.55
C SER A 412 -3.53 23.94 -2.65
N LYS A 413 -3.25 25.20 -2.29
CA LYS A 413 -2.88 26.23 -3.27
C LYS A 413 -1.50 26.01 -3.87
N MET A 414 -0.56 25.46 -3.10
CA MET A 414 0.73 24.98 -3.61
C MET A 414 0.56 23.81 -4.58
N GLY A 415 -0.38 22.89 -4.32
CA GLY A 415 -0.76 21.81 -5.25
C GLY A 415 -1.29 22.34 -6.57
N CYS A 416 -2.26 23.27 -6.55
CA CYS A 416 -2.73 23.96 -7.77
C CYS A 416 -1.59 24.65 -8.53
N TRP A 417 -0.75 25.41 -7.83
CA TRP A 417 0.42 26.06 -8.44
C TRP A 417 1.41 25.04 -9.03
N GLN A 418 1.61 23.90 -8.37
CA GLN A 418 2.46 22.82 -8.84
C GLN A 418 1.88 22.10 -10.06
N ALA A 419 0.56 22.00 -10.22
CA ALA A 419 -0.06 21.54 -11.46
C ALA A 419 0.21 22.53 -12.60
N LEU A 420 -0.02 23.83 -12.36
CA LEU A 420 0.06 24.88 -13.37
C LEU A 420 1.48 25.39 -13.68
N ARG A 421 2.50 25.05 -12.88
CA ARG A 421 3.86 25.55 -13.12
C ARG A 421 4.36 25.07 -14.50
N PRO A 422 4.87 25.97 -15.36
CA PRO A 422 5.43 25.57 -16.64
C PRO A 422 6.71 24.77 -16.42
N ASP A 423 6.87 23.69 -17.17
CA ASP A 423 8.12 22.94 -17.18
C ASP A 423 9.24 23.81 -17.73
N ARG A 424 10.33 23.95 -16.96
CA ARG A 424 11.54 24.56 -17.46
C ARG A 424 12.21 23.55 -18.40
N PRO A 425 12.43 23.87 -19.68
CA PRO A 425 13.18 22.98 -20.56
C PRO A 425 14.60 22.81 -20.00
N ARG A 426 14.92 21.60 -19.52
CA ARG A 426 16.29 21.24 -19.20
C ARG A 426 17.07 21.07 -20.50
N SER A 427 18.25 21.66 -20.54
CA SER A 427 19.30 21.27 -21.49
C SER A 427 19.68 19.82 -21.21
N THR A 428 19.20 18.89 -22.01
CA THR A 428 19.60 17.48 -21.95
C THR A 428 21.10 17.36 -22.24
N PRO A 429 21.86 16.54 -21.49
CA PRO A 429 23.11 15.98 -22.00
C PRO A 429 22.79 15.23 -23.30
N ARG A 430 23.59 15.42 -24.35
CA ARG A 430 23.34 14.80 -25.65
C ARG A 430 23.47 13.27 -25.54
N CYS A 431 22.34 12.57 -25.54
CA CYS A 431 22.27 11.19 -26.00
C CYS A 431 21.59 11.21 -27.38
N CYS A 432 22.27 10.71 -28.41
CA CYS A 432 21.97 11.08 -29.81
C CYS A 432 20.74 10.39 -30.44
N CYS A 433 19.89 9.74 -29.65
CA CYS A 433 18.86 8.80 -30.13
C CYS A 433 17.49 8.98 -29.43
N THR A 434 16.88 10.16 -29.49
CA THR A 434 15.47 10.35 -29.10
C THR A 434 14.78 11.48 -29.87
N PRO A 435 13.50 11.32 -30.29
CA PRO A 435 12.66 12.44 -30.72
C PRO A 435 12.44 13.44 -29.58
N ARG A 436 12.11 14.70 -29.92
CA ARG A 436 11.90 15.78 -28.95
C ARG A 436 10.87 15.39 -27.87
N ALA A 437 11.23 15.59 -26.60
CA ALA A 437 10.31 15.53 -25.48
C ALA A 437 9.12 16.50 -25.68
N VAL A 438 7.92 16.04 -25.35
CA VAL A 438 6.70 16.85 -25.39
C VAL A 438 6.74 17.84 -24.22
N SER A 439 6.82 19.13 -24.51
CA SER A 439 6.69 20.17 -23.50
C SER A 439 5.24 20.21 -23.00
N ILE A 440 5.02 19.98 -21.69
CA ILE A 440 3.75 20.24 -21.02
C ILE A 440 3.61 21.75 -20.83
N ALA A 441 3.41 22.46 -21.94
CA ALA A 441 3.18 23.90 -21.96
C ALA A 441 1.68 24.18 -21.87
N ALA A 442 1.24 24.71 -20.73
CA ALA A 442 -0.11 25.21 -20.52
C ALA A 442 -0.38 26.48 -21.37
N ASN A 443 -0.58 26.31 -22.67
CA ASN A 443 -0.99 27.36 -23.61
C ASN A 443 -2.52 27.58 -23.61
N GLY A 444 -3.19 27.36 -22.47
CA GLY A 444 -4.64 27.44 -22.29
C GLY A 444 -5.18 28.83 -21.87
N CYS A 445 -4.36 29.69 -21.23
CA CYS A 445 -4.81 31.00 -20.77
C CYS A 445 -4.88 32.08 -21.88
N ARG A 446 -5.90 32.00 -22.74
CA ARG A 446 -6.46 33.17 -23.44
C ARG A 446 -7.91 33.36 -22.99
N GLY A 447 -8.13 34.30 -22.07
CA GLY A 447 -9.43 34.52 -21.43
C GLY A 447 -10.56 34.76 -22.44
N ARG A 448 -11.69 34.06 -22.26
CA ARG A 448 -12.93 34.34 -22.99
C ARG A 448 -13.49 35.68 -22.52
N SER A 449 -13.34 36.71 -23.34
CA SER A 449 -14.13 37.94 -23.18
C SER A 449 -15.58 37.64 -23.52
N THR A 450 -16.49 38.03 -22.63
CA THR A 450 -17.93 37.97 -22.86
C THR A 450 -18.30 38.87 -24.05
N ARG A 451 -18.98 38.31 -25.06
CA ARG A 451 -19.57 39.08 -26.17
C ARG A 451 -21.09 38.91 -26.18
N SER A 452 -21.78 40.01 -25.93
CA SER A 452 -23.19 40.20 -26.30
C SER A 452 -23.29 40.41 -27.82
N PRO A 453 -24.36 39.94 -28.51
CA PRO A 453 -24.43 39.96 -29.97
C PRO A 453 -24.99 41.27 -30.53
N ARG A 454 -24.40 41.77 -31.63
CA ARG A 454 -25.10 42.60 -32.65
C ARG A 454 -24.34 42.70 -33.98
N SER A 455 -25.10 42.52 -35.07
CA SER A 455 -24.94 43.09 -36.44
C SER A 455 -23.65 42.89 -37.25
N SER A 456 -23.71 41.91 -38.17
CA SER A 456 -23.57 42.04 -39.64
C SER A 456 -22.30 42.64 -40.32
N GLU A 457 -21.59 41.73 -41.01
CA GLU A 457 -21.12 41.84 -42.43
C GLU A 457 -19.83 42.64 -42.81
N PRO A 458 -19.19 42.37 -43.98
CA PRO A 458 -17.83 41.83 -43.95
C PRO A 458 -16.76 42.64 -44.67
N GLY A 459 -15.48 42.48 -44.28
CA GLY A 459 -14.36 43.23 -44.87
C GLY A 459 -12.98 42.58 -44.78
N ARG A 460 -12.56 41.98 -45.89
CA ARG A 460 -11.17 41.79 -46.41
C ARG A 460 -10.04 41.29 -45.49
N CYS A 461 -9.45 40.18 -45.92
CA CYS A 461 -8.15 39.69 -45.48
C CYS A 461 -7.01 40.65 -45.85
N SER A 462 -6.08 40.90 -44.92
CA SER A 462 -4.74 41.40 -45.25
C SER A 462 -3.70 40.84 -44.28
N THR A 463 -2.60 40.32 -44.83
CA THR A 463 -1.47 39.75 -44.10
C THR A 463 -0.56 40.87 -43.62
N GLY A 464 -0.38 40.99 -42.30
CA GLY A 464 0.40 42.05 -41.68
C GLY A 464 1.24 41.58 -40.50
N THR A 465 2.42 41.03 -40.76
CA THR A 465 3.38 40.61 -39.73
C THR A 465 3.89 41.84 -38.97
N ARG A 466 3.44 42.04 -37.73
CA ARG A 466 4.05 43.03 -36.80
C ARG A 466 4.51 42.32 -35.52
N ALA A 467 5.82 42.24 -35.36
CA ALA A 467 6.43 41.84 -34.10
C ALA A 467 6.08 42.85 -33.00
N TRP A 468 5.70 42.38 -31.81
CA TRP A 468 5.52 43.19 -30.62
C TRP A 468 6.45 42.69 -29.51
N SER A 469 7.32 43.58 -29.04
CA SER A 469 8.26 43.30 -27.95
C SER A 469 7.54 43.41 -26.59
N ALA A 470 7.37 42.28 -25.91
CA ALA A 470 6.74 42.25 -24.60
C ALA A 470 7.72 42.68 -23.49
N ARG A 471 7.77 43.98 -23.15
CA ARG A 471 8.23 44.43 -21.83
C ARG A 471 7.04 44.46 -20.86
N SER A 472 6.87 43.40 -20.06
CA SER A 472 6.21 43.46 -18.73
C SER A 472 6.16 42.11 -18.04
N THR A 473 7.30 41.61 -17.56
CA THR A 473 7.31 40.59 -16.50
C THR A 473 6.82 41.24 -15.20
N ARG A 474 5.55 41.03 -14.83
CA ARG A 474 5.10 41.28 -13.45
C ARG A 474 5.60 40.15 -12.56
N SER A 475 6.63 40.44 -11.78
CA SER A 475 7.14 39.57 -10.72
C SER A 475 6.10 39.39 -9.61
N TRP A 476 6.03 38.17 -9.07
CA TRP A 476 5.40 37.93 -7.77
C TRP A 476 6.25 38.60 -6.69
N HIS A 477 5.66 39.49 -5.90
CA HIS A 477 6.24 39.99 -4.65
C HIS A 477 5.24 39.71 -3.52
N PRO A 478 5.69 39.12 -2.38
CA PRO A 478 4.84 38.97 -1.20
C PRO A 478 4.58 40.36 -0.57
N PRO A 479 3.41 40.59 0.05
CA PRO A 479 3.10 41.85 0.70
C PRO A 479 3.93 42.05 1.97
N SER A 480 4.55 43.22 2.10
CA SER A 480 5.39 43.59 3.24
C SER A 480 4.59 44.32 4.34
N GLY A 481 4.57 43.75 5.54
CA GLY A 481 4.50 44.52 6.79
C GLY A 481 3.15 44.67 7.51
N ALA A 482 3.01 43.97 8.63
CA ALA A 482 2.31 44.42 9.85
C ALA A 482 2.93 43.68 11.07
N PRO A 483 2.98 44.27 12.28
CA PRO A 483 3.98 43.90 13.28
C PRO A 483 3.62 42.69 14.15
N ALA A 484 4.63 41.88 14.48
CA ALA A 484 4.52 40.82 15.48
C ALA A 484 4.43 41.41 16.90
N ARG A 485 3.36 41.11 17.63
CA ARG A 485 3.29 41.33 19.08
C ARG A 485 3.89 40.13 19.80
N SER A 486 5.08 40.28 20.37
CA SER A 486 5.64 39.31 21.30
C SER A 486 4.81 39.28 22.59
N ARG A 487 4.31 38.10 22.96
CA ARG A 487 3.98 37.79 24.35
C ARG A 487 5.09 36.91 24.89
N ALA A 488 5.79 37.40 25.91
CA ALA A 488 6.71 36.59 26.68
C ALA A 488 5.95 35.44 27.35
N TRP A 489 6.55 34.26 27.39
CA TRP A 489 6.10 33.15 28.24
C TRP A 489 7.00 33.13 29.47
N ASP A 490 6.37 33.31 30.63
CA ASP A 490 7.07 33.41 31.91
C ASP A 490 7.35 32.02 32.49
N GLY A 491 8.49 31.86 33.16
CA GLY A 491 9.00 30.55 33.55
C GLY A 491 8.72 30.20 35.02
N THR A 492 8.15 29.01 35.28
CA THR A 492 8.14 28.43 36.64
C THR A 492 8.48 26.93 36.65
N THR A 493 9.78 26.68 36.87
CA THR A 493 10.39 25.56 37.61
C THR A 493 9.54 24.34 38.04
N ARG A 494 10.05 23.13 37.74
CA ARG A 494 10.30 22.08 38.75
C ARG A 494 11.53 21.21 38.41
N ARG A 495 12.23 20.76 39.45
CA ARG A 495 13.45 19.90 39.49
C ARG A 495 13.02 18.41 39.55
N SER A 496 13.79 17.35 39.30
CA SER A 496 15.21 17.02 38.91
C SER A 496 15.29 15.46 38.70
N PRO A 497 16.43 14.76 38.39
CA PRO A 497 17.83 15.16 38.28
C PRO A 497 18.65 14.64 37.07
N ARG A 498 19.94 14.97 37.10
CA ARG A 498 21.03 14.75 36.13
C ARG A 498 21.39 13.28 35.87
N TRP A 499 21.97 13.03 34.69
CA TRP A 499 23.09 12.09 34.48
C TRP A 499 24.26 12.83 33.84
N THR A 500 25.49 12.46 34.17
CA THR A 500 26.74 13.13 33.74
C THR A 500 27.71 12.14 33.12
N ASN A 501 28.32 12.54 31.99
CA ASN A 501 29.69 12.26 31.49
C ASN A 501 29.71 12.50 29.96
N SER A 502 30.31 13.57 29.43
CA SER A 502 31.76 13.79 29.23
C SER A 502 32.35 12.99 28.05
N SER A 503 32.15 13.53 26.84
CA SER A 503 33.07 13.81 25.70
C SER A 503 34.52 13.25 25.68
N PRO A 504 35.28 13.30 24.55
CA PRO A 504 34.94 13.81 23.19
C PRO A 504 35.39 12.92 22.00
N CYS A 505 35.02 13.38 20.80
CA CYS A 505 35.51 12.95 19.49
C CYS A 505 37.03 13.20 19.28
N ARG A 506 37.72 12.34 18.50
CA ARG A 506 38.99 12.66 17.82
C ARG A 506 39.08 11.98 16.45
N THR A 507 39.47 12.76 15.45
CA THR A 507 39.93 12.34 14.12
C THR A 507 41.45 12.47 14.03
N THR A 508 42.16 11.51 13.39
CA THR A 508 43.18 11.74 12.33
C THR A 508 43.91 10.46 11.87
N SER A 509 43.92 10.26 10.54
CA SER A 509 45.00 9.74 9.65
C SER A 509 46.06 8.71 10.11
N ALA A 510 45.98 7.53 9.49
CA ALA A 510 46.88 7.01 8.42
C ALA A 510 48.37 6.64 8.65
N PHE A 511 48.76 5.68 7.80
CA PHE A 511 50.09 5.21 7.36
C PHE A 511 50.89 4.17 8.18
N THR A 512 51.36 3.17 7.43
CA THR A 512 52.14 2.01 7.84
C THR A 512 53.53 2.04 7.22
N ALA A 513 54.50 1.52 7.99
CA ALA A 513 55.75 0.88 7.58
C ALA A 513 56.90 1.72 6.97
N ARG A 514 57.96 1.81 7.80
CA ARG A 514 59.38 2.17 7.56
C ARG A 514 59.72 3.65 7.48
#